data_AF-A0A522DLC0-F1
#
_entry.id   AF-A0A522DLC0-F1
#
_cell.length_a   1.000
_cell.length_b   1.000
_cell.length_c   1.000
_cell.angle_alpha   90.00
_cell.angle_beta   90.00
_cell.angle_gamma   90.00
#
_symmetry.space_group_name_H-M   'P 1'
#
loop_
_entity.id
_entity.type
_entity.pdbx_description
1 polymer ?
#
loop_
_entity_poly.entity_id
_entity_poly.type
_entity_poly.pdbx_seq_one_letter_code
_entity_poly.pdbx_strand_id
1 'polypeptide(L)'
;MPVLQWIRQTVQMAIIHRAARIEDALQHWRQRFGRRRGLTTTIVPYAGYGTTQWIRVLCRVVLTRSAAAAPQRAEKVRGWRSFSSIPIDDIDVVVAAGGTEHRVRVDRGGVLDARIEVVLTPGWQTISLRTDHTEPVTAPVFIVDPATRFGIISDVDDTVMVTALPRPFLAAWNTFVLDEHARTPVAGMAVLYDRLVQCHPGAPVLYLSTGAWNIAPTLTRFMSRNLYPRGPLLLTDWGPTHDRWFRSGQEHKRENLARIAKEFPKLKWLLIGDDGQHDEQIYGEFAAEHPKNVAAVAIRQLSTSEAVLAGGRSKPEHGQARSITWFYAPHGAGLSEQLQAAGLVTIDR
;
A
#
# COMPACT_ATOMS: atom_id res chain seq x y z
N MET A 1 31.81 11.21 -30.08
CA MET A 1 31.07 11.59 -28.84
C MET A 1 30.82 10.47 -27.80
N PRO A 2 31.45 9.27 -27.79
CA PRO A 2 31.19 8.26 -26.75
C PRO A 2 31.98 8.44 -25.44
N VAL A 3 33.14 9.11 -25.47
CA VAL A 3 34.04 9.23 -24.29
C VAL A 3 33.47 10.15 -23.20
N LEU A 4 32.79 11.23 -23.57
CA LEU A 4 32.15 12.15 -22.60
C LEU A 4 30.94 11.50 -21.89
N GLN A 5 30.28 10.55 -22.53
CA GLN A 5 29.15 9.81 -21.98
C GLN A 5 29.62 8.77 -20.96
N TRP A 6 30.74 8.09 -21.24
CA TRP A 6 31.39 7.15 -20.33
C TRP A 6 31.99 7.84 -19.09
N ILE A 7 32.66 9.00 -19.26
CA ILE A 7 33.18 9.79 -18.13
C ILE A 7 32.04 10.29 -17.24
N ARG A 8 30.94 10.79 -17.81
CA ARG A 8 29.75 11.19 -17.04
C ARG A 8 29.15 10.01 -16.27
N GLN A 9 28.98 8.84 -16.90
CA GLN A 9 28.46 7.64 -16.23
C GLN A 9 29.38 7.18 -15.09
N THR A 10 30.70 7.20 -15.28
CA THR A 10 31.67 6.73 -14.29
C THR A 10 31.75 7.69 -13.09
N VAL A 11 31.75 8.99 -13.33
CA VAL A 11 31.71 10.02 -12.28
C VAL A 11 30.38 9.97 -11.53
N GLN A 12 29.26 9.76 -12.23
CA GLN A 12 27.94 9.65 -11.62
C GLN A 12 27.81 8.40 -10.75
N MET A 13 28.29 7.25 -11.22
CA MET A 13 28.40 6.01 -10.43
C MET A 13 29.28 6.18 -9.19
N ALA A 14 30.42 6.86 -9.31
CA ALA A 14 31.32 7.11 -8.18
C ALA A 14 30.73 8.09 -7.14
N ILE A 15 29.95 9.09 -7.58
CA ILE A 15 29.23 10.02 -6.71
C ILE A 15 28.09 9.30 -5.99
N ILE A 16 27.31 8.47 -6.69
CA ILE A 16 26.25 7.63 -6.10
C ILE A 16 26.86 6.73 -5.02
N HIS A 17 27.97 6.05 -5.32
CA HIS A 17 28.67 5.16 -4.37
C HIS A 17 29.30 5.91 -3.17
N ARG A 18 29.59 7.21 -3.25
CA ARG A 18 30.08 8.00 -2.11
C ARG A 18 28.94 8.55 -1.26
N ALA A 19 27.89 9.08 -1.90
CA ALA A 19 26.67 9.53 -1.22
C ALA A 19 26.05 8.39 -0.42
N ALA A 20 25.99 7.21 -1.04
CA ALA A 20 25.65 5.93 -0.44
C ALA A 20 26.33 5.64 0.90
N ARG A 21 27.67 5.70 0.92
CA ARG A 21 28.47 5.34 2.10
C ARG A 21 28.32 6.36 3.23
N ILE A 22 28.12 7.63 2.88
CA ILE A 22 27.85 8.70 3.86
C ILE A 22 26.47 8.50 4.47
N GLU A 23 25.48 8.16 3.65
CA GLU A 23 24.13 7.85 4.10
C GLU A 23 24.08 6.60 4.99
N ASP A 24 24.76 5.52 4.59
CA ASP A 24 24.90 4.30 5.40
C ASP A 24 25.58 4.63 6.74
N ALA A 25 26.62 5.48 6.75
CA ALA A 25 27.27 5.91 7.99
C ALA A 25 26.34 6.74 8.89
N LEU A 26 25.56 7.66 8.31
CA LEU A 26 24.56 8.46 9.03
C LEU A 26 23.45 7.58 9.60
N GLN A 27 22.96 6.60 8.85
CA GLN A 27 21.93 5.69 9.28
C GLN A 27 22.41 4.80 10.44
N HIS A 28 23.60 4.20 10.32
CA HIS A 28 24.22 3.46 11.42
C HIS A 28 24.45 4.33 12.66
N TRP A 29 24.87 5.58 12.47
CA TRP A 29 25.03 6.53 13.58
C TRP A 29 23.69 6.83 14.27
N ARG A 30 22.61 7.09 13.50
CA ARG A 30 21.26 7.30 14.03
C ARG A 30 20.75 6.07 14.78
N GLN A 31 20.96 4.86 14.25
CA GLN A 31 20.59 3.63 14.91
C GLN A 31 21.37 3.42 16.22
N ARG A 32 22.70 3.61 16.21
CA ARG A 32 23.55 3.48 17.40
C ARG A 32 23.15 4.48 18.48
N PHE A 33 22.90 5.72 18.09
CA PHE A 33 22.44 6.76 19.00
C PHE A 33 21.03 6.50 19.52
N GLY A 34 20.13 5.99 18.67
CA GLY A 34 18.80 5.54 19.06
C GLY A 34 18.84 4.45 20.13
N ARG A 35 19.65 3.41 19.92
CA ARG A 35 19.86 2.34 20.92
C ARG A 35 20.45 2.88 22.23
N ARG A 36 21.42 3.80 22.16
CA ARG A 36 21.95 4.51 23.36
C ARG A 36 20.88 5.31 24.12
N ARG A 37 19.85 5.80 23.41
CA ARG A 37 18.69 6.48 24.00
C ARG A 37 17.57 5.52 24.44
N GLY A 38 17.84 4.22 24.51
CA GLY A 38 16.91 3.20 24.98
C GLY A 38 15.82 2.81 23.97
N LEU A 39 16.01 3.09 22.67
CA LEU A 39 15.12 2.56 21.64
C LEU A 39 15.37 1.06 21.43
N THR A 40 14.29 0.31 21.26
CA THR A 40 14.29 -1.14 21.03
C THR A 40 13.87 -1.45 19.60
N THR A 41 14.42 -2.54 19.05
CA THR A 41 13.98 -3.10 17.76
C THR A 41 12.50 -3.46 17.84
N THR A 42 11.73 -3.08 16.84
CA THR A 42 10.29 -3.31 16.77
C THR A 42 9.92 -3.68 15.35
N ILE A 43 9.22 -4.80 15.19
CA ILE A 43 8.59 -5.19 13.93
C ILE A 43 7.19 -4.58 13.90
N VAL A 44 6.88 -3.85 12.83
CA VAL A 44 5.56 -3.35 12.50
C VAL A 44 4.99 -4.26 11.41
N PRO A 45 4.14 -5.24 11.76
CA PRO A 45 3.55 -6.15 10.78
C PRO A 45 2.48 -5.45 9.95
N TYR A 46 2.41 -5.77 8.66
CA TYR A 46 1.35 -5.35 7.76
C TYR A 46 0.59 -6.56 7.22
N ALA A 47 -0.63 -6.34 6.73
CA ALA A 47 -1.41 -7.41 6.11
C ALA A 47 -0.76 -7.81 4.78
N GLY A 48 -0.38 -9.08 4.65
CA GLY A 48 0.10 -9.67 3.40
C GLY A 48 -1.00 -10.39 2.64
N TYR A 49 -0.64 -10.97 1.50
CA TYR A 49 -1.56 -11.79 0.70
C TYR A 49 -0.83 -12.90 -0.02
N GLY A 50 -1.54 -13.88 -0.56
CA GLY A 50 -0.92 -14.96 -1.30
C GLY A 50 -1.90 -15.90 -1.99
N THR A 51 -1.36 -17.02 -2.44
CA THR A 51 -2.13 -18.18 -2.89
C THR A 51 -1.92 -19.33 -1.89
N THR A 52 -2.55 -20.47 -2.13
CA THR A 52 -2.35 -21.67 -1.32
C THR A 52 -0.92 -22.25 -1.39
N GLN A 53 -0.02 -21.68 -2.21
CA GLN A 53 1.34 -22.16 -2.44
C GLN A 53 2.43 -21.15 -2.07
N TRP A 54 2.08 -19.87 -1.93
CA TRP A 54 3.03 -18.82 -1.59
C TRP A 54 2.34 -17.63 -0.94
N ILE A 55 3.10 -16.85 -0.16
CA ILE A 55 2.64 -15.61 0.45
C ILE A 55 3.61 -14.47 0.15
N ARG A 56 3.09 -13.25 -0.03
CA ARG A 56 3.82 -11.99 0.03
C ARG A 56 3.71 -11.46 1.44
N VAL A 57 4.83 -11.41 2.13
CA VAL A 57 4.95 -10.91 3.50
C VAL A 57 5.39 -9.46 3.47
N LEU A 58 4.71 -8.65 4.29
CA LEU A 58 4.92 -7.21 4.37
C LEU A 58 5.13 -6.83 5.85
N CYS A 59 6.28 -6.25 6.17
CA CYS A 59 6.51 -5.66 7.49
C CYS A 59 7.57 -4.58 7.42
N ARG A 60 7.71 -3.82 8.51
CA ARG A 60 8.82 -2.89 8.67
C ARG A 60 9.51 -3.05 10.01
N VAL A 61 10.83 -3.01 10.01
CA VAL A 61 11.68 -3.09 11.19
C VAL A 61 12.25 -1.71 11.50
N VAL A 62 11.97 -1.24 12.70
CA VAL A 62 12.32 0.11 13.15
C VAL A 62 12.75 0.11 14.61
N LEU A 63 13.49 1.15 15.01
CA LEU A 63 13.74 1.46 16.42
C LEU A 63 12.64 2.35 16.98
N THR A 64 11.99 1.88 18.05
CA THR A 64 10.96 2.64 18.78
C THR A 64 11.21 2.62 20.29
N ARG A 65 10.59 3.52 21.05
CA ARG A 65 10.64 3.44 22.53
C ARG A 65 9.74 2.29 22.99
N SER A 66 10.30 1.35 23.76
CA SER A 66 9.59 0.18 24.29
C SER A 66 8.27 0.55 25.00
N ALA A 67 7.24 -0.28 24.81
CA ALA A 67 5.94 -0.15 25.45
C ALA A 67 5.96 -0.47 26.96
N ALA A 68 7.02 -1.11 27.46
CA ALA A 68 7.16 -1.49 28.88
C ALA A 68 7.17 -0.27 29.84
N ALA A 69 7.29 0.95 29.33
CA ALA A 69 7.35 2.17 30.14
C ALA A 69 5.98 2.82 30.46
N ALA A 70 4.83 2.36 29.93
CA ALA A 70 3.51 2.93 30.27
C ALA A 70 2.31 2.02 29.87
N PRO A 71 1.74 1.21 30.80
CA PRO A 71 0.69 0.24 30.47
C PRO A 71 -0.68 0.86 30.11
N GLN A 72 -1.04 2.03 30.65
CA GLN A 72 -2.43 2.55 30.59
C GLN A 72 -2.69 3.58 29.47
N ARG A 73 -1.69 3.94 28.66
CA ARG A 73 -1.82 4.87 27.51
C ARG A 73 -1.51 4.21 26.16
N ALA A 74 -1.32 2.88 26.13
CA ALA A 74 -0.71 2.14 25.02
C ALA A 74 -1.54 2.15 23.71
N GLU A 75 -2.86 2.31 23.77
CA GLU A 75 -3.72 2.26 22.58
C GLU A 75 -3.73 3.58 21.79
N LYS A 76 -3.82 4.73 22.46
CA LYS A 76 -3.84 6.07 21.82
C LYS A 76 -2.46 6.54 21.35
N VAL A 77 -1.37 6.00 21.90
CA VAL A 77 0.01 6.49 21.70
C VAL A 77 0.76 5.71 20.60
N ARG A 78 0.22 4.59 20.11
CA ARG A 78 0.87 3.77 19.06
C ARG A 78 0.97 4.44 17.69
N GLY A 79 -0.02 5.28 17.33
CA GLY A 79 -0.17 5.79 15.97
C GLY A 79 0.85 6.84 15.52
N TRP A 80 1.29 7.73 16.40
CA TRP A 80 2.19 8.83 16.04
C TRP A 80 3.69 8.45 16.11
N ARG A 81 4.02 7.35 16.81
CA ARG A 81 5.40 6.89 17.01
C ARG A 81 6.02 6.21 15.78
N SER A 82 5.21 5.77 14.80
CA SER A 82 5.71 5.21 13.53
C SER A 82 6.27 6.26 12.57
N PHE A 83 6.02 7.55 12.81
CA PHE A 83 6.48 8.63 11.92
C PHE A 83 7.89 9.13 12.21
N SER A 84 8.39 8.95 13.44
CA SER A 84 9.75 9.35 13.87
C SER A 84 10.68 8.16 14.10
N SER A 85 10.21 6.96 13.78
CA SER A 85 10.96 5.72 14.02
C SER A 85 12.12 5.58 13.06
N ILE A 86 13.29 5.20 13.59
CA ILE A 86 14.52 5.07 12.80
C ILE A 86 14.48 3.69 12.13
N PRO A 87 14.53 3.58 10.79
CA PRO A 87 14.59 2.29 10.11
C PRO A 87 15.85 1.52 10.52
N ILE A 88 15.71 0.20 10.62
CA ILE A 88 16.83 -0.72 10.80
C ILE A 88 17.04 -1.44 9.49
N ASP A 89 18.18 -1.23 8.90
CA ASP A 89 18.68 -1.99 7.76
C ASP A 89 19.49 -3.21 8.23
N ASP A 90 19.86 -4.05 7.28
CA ASP A 90 20.79 -5.17 7.47
C ASP A 90 20.38 -6.19 8.57
N ILE A 91 19.08 -6.30 8.85
CA ILE A 91 18.52 -7.23 9.83
C ILE A 91 17.70 -8.30 9.14
N ASP A 92 17.84 -9.54 9.63
CA ASP A 92 17.05 -10.67 9.19
C ASP A 92 15.75 -10.76 10.00
N VAL A 93 14.64 -10.93 9.29
CA VAL A 93 13.35 -11.31 9.86
C VAL A 93 13.12 -12.79 9.56
N VAL A 94 12.87 -13.56 10.63
CA VAL A 94 12.38 -14.92 10.54
C VAL A 94 10.86 -14.89 10.41
N VAL A 95 10.36 -15.45 9.32
CA VAL A 95 8.95 -15.64 9.01
C VAL A 95 8.58 -17.08 9.27
N ALA A 96 7.73 -17.33 10.27
CA ALA A 96 7.17 -18.64 10.53
C ALA A 96 5.74 -18.73 9.97
N ALA A 97 5.54 -19.63 9.01
CA ALA A 97 4.26 -19.85 8.32
C ALA A 97 4.16 -21.30 7.85
N GLY A 98 2.97 -21.91 7.95
CA GLY A 98 2.72 -23.27 7.45
C GLY A 98 3.66 -24.34 8.05
N GLY A 99 4.11 -24.16 9.30
CA GLY A 99 5.07 -25.06 9.95
C GLY A 99 6.52 -24.93 9.49
N THR A 100 6.83 -23.95 8.63
CA THR A 100 8.19 -23.67 8.12
C THR A 100 8.67 -22.31 8.59
N GLU A 101 9.99 -22.16 8.73
CA GLU A 101 10.64 -20.87 9.01
C GLU A 101 11.49 -20.43 7.81
N HIS A 102 11.38 -19.16 7.44
CA HIS A 102 12.13 -18.54 6.34
C HIS A 102 12.83 -17.31 6.86
N ARG A 103 14.14 -17.18 6.60
CA ARG A 103 14.91 -16.00 7.01
C ARG A 103 15.05 -15.05 5.82
N VAL A 104 14.58 -13.82 5.98
CA VAL A 104 14.52 -12.82 4.92
C VAL A 104 15.14 -11.51 5.41
N ARG A 105 16.06 -10.97 4.62
CA ARG A 105 16.74 -9.70 4.88
C ARG A 105 15.82 -8.54 4.53
N VAL A 106 15.71 -7.55 5.42
CA VAL A 106 14.99 -6.29 5.11
C VAL A 106 15.82 -5.38 4.22
N ASP A 107 15.16 -4.48 3.51
CA ASP A 107 15.82 -3.46 2.70
C ASP A 107 16.43 -2.32 3.56
N ARG A 108 17.03 -1.33 2.90
CA ARG A 108 17.64 -0.17 3.57
C ARG A 108 16.62 0.72 4.30
N GLY A 109 15.36 0.70 3.88
CA GLY A 109 14.25 1.39 4.54
C GLY A 109 13.70 0.64 5.74
N GLY A 110 14.25 -0.53 6.05
CA GLY A 110 13.79 -1.48 7.04
C GLY A 110 12.51 -2.19 6.62
N VAL A 111 12.12 -2.15 5.34
CA VAL A 111 10.92 -2.79 4.82
C VAL A 111 11.26 -4.19 4.33
N LEU A 112 10.39 -5.14 4.67
CA LEU A 112 10.37 -6.47 4.12
C LEU A 112 9.16 -6.54 3.18
N ASP A 113 9.43 -6.75 1.90
CA ASP A 113 8.46 -7.13 0.87
C ASP A 113 9.01 -8.35 0.14
N ALA A 114 8.57 -9.53 0.56
CA ALA A 114 9.13 -10.78 0.07
C ALA A 114 8.05 -11.81 -0.23
N ARG A 115 8.25 -12.52 -1.34
CA ARG A 115 7.47 -13.72 -1.68
C ARG A 115 8.14 -14.94 -1.08
N ILE A 116 7.38 -15.74 -0.34
CA ILE A 116 7.81 -16.94 0.36
C ILE A 116 6.93 -18.10 -0.07
N GLU A 117 7.53 -19.21 -0.50
CA GLU A 117 6.81 -20.44 -0.83
C GLU A 117 6.37 -21.13 0.47
N VAL A 118 5.06 -21.32 0.64
CA VAL A 118 4.46 -21.94 1.82
C VAL A 118 3.05 -22.42 1.49
N VAL A 119 2.66 -23.56 2.04
CA VAL A 119 1.31 -24.10 1.86
C VAL A 119 0.40 -23.62 2.98
N LEU A 120 -0.68 -22.94 2.62
CA LEU A 120 -1.69 -22.42 3.55
C LEU A 120 -3.09 -22.62 2.97
N THR A 121 -4.08 -22.72 3.85
CA THR A 121 -5.50 -22.81 3.46
C THR A 121 -6.05 -21.45 3.02
N PRO A 122 -7.04 -21.40 2.09
CA PRO A 122 -7.71 -20.16 1.71
C PRO A 122 -8.28 -19.35 2.88
N GLY A 123 -8.43 -18.04 2.67
CA GLY A 123 -8.95 -17.10 3.67
C GLY A 123 -7.87 -16.42 4.51
N TRP A 124 -8.29 -15.75 5.58
CA TRP A 124 -7.38 -15.05 6.49
C TRP A 124 -6.60 -16.05 7.34
N GLN A 125 -5.28 -16.02 7.20
CA GLN A 125 -4.32 -16.78 7.98
C GLN A 125 -3.48 -15.83 8.85
N THR A 126 -2.82 -16.38 9.87
CA THR A 126 -1.89 -15.63 10.72
C THR A 126 -0.51 -16.26 10.62
N ILE A 127 0.50 -15.43 10.38
CA ILE A 127 1.91 -15.82 10.38
C ILE A 127 2.62 -15.14 11.56
N SER A 128 3.78 -15.67 11.92
CA SER A 128 4.63 -15.07 12.97
C SER A 128 5.90 -14.49 12.37
N LEU A 129 6.28 -13.30 12.83
CA LEU A 129 7.47 -12.57 12.42
C LEU A 129 8.33 -12.30 13.65
N ARG A 130 9.64 -12.55 13.57
CA ARG A 130 10.58 -12.21 14.63
C ARG A 130 11.94 -11.82 14.07
N THR A 131 12.68 -11.02 14.80
CA THR A 131 14.13 -10.91 14.66
C THR A 131 14.80 -11.73 15.76
N ASP A 132 16.12 -11.84 15.72
CA ASP A 132 16.89 -12.53 16.78
C ASP A 132 16.84 -11.81 18.14
N HIS A 133 16.29 -10.60 18.19
CA HIS A 133 16.30 -9.74 19.37
C HIS A 133 14.90 -9.28 19.79
N THR A 134 13.85 -9.87 19.23
CA THR A 134 12.46 -9.46 19.51
C THR A 134 11.60 -10.68 19.78
N GLU A 135 10.63 -10.53 20.68
CA GLU A 135 9.52 -11.46 20.80
C GLU A 135 8.76 -11.57 19.47
N PRO A 136 8.21 -12.76 19.14
CA PRO A 136 7.44 -12.94 17.92
C PRO A 136 6.20 -12.04 17.89
N VAL A 137 5.95 -11.41 16.75
CA VAL A 137 4.72 -10.65 16.47
C VAL A 137 3.91 -11.33 15.38
N THR A 138 2.59 -11.22 15.45
CA THR A 138 1.69 -11.83 14.45
C THR A 138 1.39 -10.87 13.31
N ALA A 139 1.34 -11.37 12.08
CA ALA A 139 0.87 -10.63 10.91
C ALA A 139 -0.26 -11.39 10.20
N PRO A 140 -1.34 -10.72 9.78
CA PRO A 140 -2.39 -11.35 8.99
C PRO A 140 -1.96 -11.49 7.53
N VAL A 141 -2.36 -12.58 6.88
CA VAL A 141 -2.18 -12.81 5.44
C VAL A 141 -3.49 -13.31 4.84
N PHE A 142 -3.92 -12.73 3.73
CA PHE A 142 -5.08 -13.22 2.99
C PHE A 142 -4.69 -14.20 1.89
N ILE A 143 -5.13 -15.45 1.98
CA ILE A 143 -4.88 -16.49 0.98
C ILE A 143 -6.05 -16.56 0.00
N VAL A 144 -5.80 -16.21 -1.26
CA VAL A 144 -6.80 -16.27 -2.31
C VAL A 144 -7.10 -17.72 -2.68
N ASP A 145 -8.38 -18.08 -2.69
CA ASP A 145 -8.83 -19.39 -3.14
C ASP A 145 -8.57 -19.56 -4.66
N PRO A 146 -7.99 -20.69 -5.11
CA PRO A 146 -7.78 -20.96 -6.54
C PRO A 146 -9.08 -20.93 -7.38
N ALA A 147 -10.25 -21.08 -6.78
CA ALA A 147 -11.56 -20.97 -7.42
C ALA A 147 -12.04 -19.52 -7.58
N THR A 148 -11.47 -18.56 -6.85
CA THR A 148 -11.84 -17.14 -6.96
C THR A 148 -11.55 -16.61 -8.36
N ARG A 149 -12.47 -15.80 -8.90
CA ARG A 149 -12.38 -15.19 -10.25
C ARG A 149 -12.51 -13.67 -10.23
N PHE A 150 -12.88 -13.09 -9.09
CA PHE A 150 -13.11 -11.66 -8.92
C PHE A 150 -12.25 -11.13 -7.77
N GLY A 151 -11.78 -9.90 -7.90
CA GLY A 151 -11.06 -9.19 -6.86
C GLY A 151 -11.22 -7.68 -7.00
N ILE A 152 -10.87 -6.94 -5.95
CA ILE A 152 -10.99 -5.49 -5.89
C ILE A 152 -9.60 -4.89 -5.67
N ILE A 153 -9.22 -3.94 -6.50
CA ILE A 153 -8.06 -3.07 -6.27
C ILE A 153 -8.60 -1.65 -6.13
N SER A 154 -8.28 -1.03 -5.01
CA SER A 154 -8.78 0.29 -4.65
C SER A 154 -7.62 1.23 -4.44
N ASP A 155 -7.65 2.41 -5.07
CA ASP A 155 -6.87 3.53 -4.55
C ASP A 155 -7.37 3.94 -3.16
N VAL A 156 -6.53 4.63 -2.40
CA VAL A 156 -6.89 5.11 -1.06
C VAL A 156 -7.14 6.61 -1.07
N ASP A 157 -6.18 7.37 -1.58
CA ASP A 157 -6.16 8.82 -1.52
C ASP A 157 -7.27 9.36 -2.44
N ASP A 158 -8.12 10.27 -1.95
CA ASP A 158 -9.29 10.79 -2.67
C ASP A 158 -10.31 9.74 -3.18
N THR A 159 -10.15 8.46 -2.82
CA THR A 159 -11.08 7.37 -3.14
C THR A 159 -11.76 6.79 -1.91
N VAL A 160 -10.97 6.37 -0.91
CA VAL A 160 -11.43 5.86 0.39
C VAL A 160 -11.57 6.99 1.41
N MET A 161 -10.69 7.98 1.32
CA MET A 161 -10.64 9.15 2.19
C MET A 161 -10.48 10.43 1.37
N VAL A 162 -11.09 11.53 1.84
CA VAL A 162 -10.90 12.85 1.23
C VAL A 162 -9.56 13.43 1.72
N THR A 163 -8.65 13.71 0.79
CA THR A 163 -7.35 14.31 1.07
C THR A 163 -7.48 15.83 0.91
N ALA A 164 -7.85 16.53 1.98
CA ALA A 164 -7.95 17.99 1.98
C ALA A 164 -6.56 18.66 2.09
N LEU A 165 -5.63 18.33 1.18
CA LEU A 165 -4.25 18.85 1.26
C LEU A 165 -3.74 19.36 -0.10
N PRO A 166 -3.44 20.66 -0.23
CA PRO A 166 -2.87 21.21 -1.46
C PRO A 166 -1.53 20.53 -1.81
N ARG A 167 -1.31 20.16 -3.08
CA ARG A 167 -0.09 19.50 -3.60
C ARG A 167 1.26 19.98 -3.02
N PRO A 168 1.56 21.29 -2.85
CA PRO A 168 2.86 21.73 -2.29
C PRO A 168 3.09 21.29 -0.84
N PHE A 169 2.03 20.87 -0.13
CA PHE A 169 2.09 20.39 1.24
C PHE A 169 2.01 18.86 1.35
N LEU A 170 1.99 18.09 0.25
CA LEU A 170 2.07 16.62 0.32
C LEU A 170 3.26 16.13 1.17
N ALA A 171 4.38 16.86 1.18
CA ALA A 171 5.50 16.59 2.08
C ALA A 171 5.15 16.77 3.59
N ALA A 172 4.23 17.69 3.88
CA ALA A 172 3.62 17.92 5.19
C ALA A 172 2.36 17.06 5.45
N TRP A 173 2.01 16.13 4.54
CA TRP A 173 1.02 15.07 4.80
C TRP A 173 1.29 14.38 6.12
N ASN A 174 2.58 14.09 6.40
CA ASN A 174 3.03 13.48 7.65
C ASN A 174 2.58 14.27 8.90
N THR A 175 2.43 15.59 8.81
CA THR A 175 2.00 16.46 9.92
C THR A 175 0.48 16.49 10.05
N PHE A 176 -0.27 16.51 8.95
CA PHE A 176 -1.74 16.44 8.97
C PHE A 176 -2.27 15.05 9.32
N VAL A 177 -1.52 14.01 8.96
CA VAL A 177 -1.77 12.62 9.33
C VAL A 177 -1.75 12.42 10.86
N LEU A 178 -1.09 13.30 11.61
CA LEU A 178 -1.06 13.25 13.07
C LEU A 178 -2.41 13.58 13.70
N ASP A 179 -3.28 14.35 13.02
CA ASP A 179 -4.62 14.61 13.51
C ASP A 179 -5.60 13.59 12.93
N GLU A 180 -5.92 12.59 13.74
CA GLU A 180 -6.83 11.50 13.38
C GLU A 180 -8.25 11.99 13.07
N HIS A 181 -8.61 13.20 13.52
CA HIS A 181 -9.93 13.81 13.35
C HIS A 181 -10.09 14.61 12.06
N ALA A 182 -9.00 14.87 11.32
CA ALA A 182 -9.04 15.64 10.07
C ALA A 182 -9.36 14.79 8.82
N ARG A 183 -9.54 13.47 8.97
CA ARG A 183 -9.81 12.55 7.85
C ARG A 183 -11.29 12.27 7.73
N THR A 184 -11.87 12.58 6.58
CA THR A 184 -13.27 12.28 6.28
C THR A 184 -13.34 11.10 5.30
N PRO A 185 -14.07 10.01 5.62
CA PRO A 185 -14.31 8.95 4.66
C PRO A 185 -15.14 9.46 3.50
N VAL A 186 -14.90 8.95 2.30
CA VAL A 186 -15.76 9.26 1.16
C VAL A 186 -17.16 8.65 1.39
N ALA A 187 -18.19 9.47 1.20
CA ALA A 187 -19.56 9.07 1.45
C ALA A 187 -19.95 7.81 0.66
N GLY A 188 -20.54 6.83 1.33
CA GLY A 188 -21.06 5.60 0.71
C GLY A 188 -20.00 4.60 0.21
N MET A 189 -18.71 4.91 0.25
CA MET A 189 -17.67 4.01 -0.27
C MET A 189 -17.48 2.75 0.58
N ALA A 190 -17.47 2.87 1.90
CA ALA A 190 -17.42 1.70 2.79
C ALA A 190 -18.61 0.74 2.54
N VAL A 191 -19.81 1.29 2.35
CA VAL A 191 -21.03 0.51 2.05
C VAL A 191 -20.93 -0.19 0.69
N LEU A 192 -20.41 0.51 -0.34
CA LEU A 192 -20.14 -0.10 -1.64
C LEU A 192 -19.19 -1.30 -1.51
N TYR A 193 -18.10 -1.15 -0.74
CA TYR A 193 -17.07 -2.18 -0.61
C TYR A 193 -17.61 -3.39 0.17
N ASP A 194 -18.36 -3.14 1.23
CA ASP A 194 -19.05 -4.18 1.99
C ASP A 194 -20.00 -4.98 1.09
N ARG A 195 -20.83 -4.31 0.28
CA ARG A 195 -21.71 -4.97 -0.70
C ARG A 195 -20.95 -5.81 -1.72
N LEU A 196 -19.85 -5.27 -2.27
CA LEU A 196 -19.01 -6.00 -3.22
C LEU A 196 -18.43 -7.28 -2.60
N VAL A 197 -17.92 -7.22 -1.36
CA VAL A 197 -17.38 -8.38 -0.66
C VAL A 197 -18.47 -9.40 -0.32
N GLN A 198 -19.68 -8.96 0.02
CA GLN A 198 -20.83 -9.83 0.26
C GLN A 198 -21.29 -10.54 -1.02
N CYS A 199 -21.32 -9.84 -2.15
CA CYS A 199 -21.69 -10.41 -3.45
C CYS A 199 -20.62 -11.36 -4.01
N HIS A 200 -19.36 -11.16 -3.62
CA HIS A 200 -18.22 -11.98 -4.06
C HIS A 200 -17.45 -12.53 -2.85
N PRO A 201 -18.02 -13.50 -2.10
CA PRO A 201 -17.36 -14.07 -0.93
C PRO A 201 -15.98 -14.64 -1.29
N GLY A 202 -14.97 -14.29 -0.50
CA GLY A 202 -13.59 -14.73 -0.72
C GLY A 202 -12.82 -13.94 -1.79
N ALA A 203 -13.42 -12.89 -2.38
CA ALA A 203 -12.70 -11.97 -3.25
C ALA A 203 -11.63 -11.18 -2.44
N PRO A 204 -10.38 -11.10 -2.90
CA PRO A 204 -9.38 -10.25 -2.27
C PRO A 204 -9.72 -8.77 -2.49
N VAL A 205 -9.52 -7.97 -1.45
CA VAL A 205 -9.52 -6.51 -1.51
C VAL A 205 -8.10 -6.02 -1.25
N LEU A 206 -7.48 -5.40 -2.25
CA LEU A 206 -6.15 -4.82 -2.17
C LEU A 206 -6.28 -3.30 -2.24
N TYR A 207 -5.61 -2.61 -1.33
CA TYR A 207 -5.60 -1.15 -1.32
C TYR A 207 -4.23 -0.66 -1.76
N LEU A 208 -4.21 0.18 -2.79
CA LEU A 208 -3.02 0.77 -3.39
C LEU A 208 -2.98 2.25 -3.01
N SER A 209 -1.81 2.77 -2.61
CA SER A 209 -1.68 4.20 -2.29
C SER A 209 -0.27 4.67 -2.59
N THR A 210 -0.14 5.94 -2.91
CA THR A 210 1.17 6.59 -3.08
C THR A 210 1.80 7.00 -1.74
N GLY A 211 1.04 6.92 -0.65
CA GLY A 211 1.48 7.21 0.71
C GLY A 211 2.60 6.29 1.20
N ALA A 212 3.41 6.79 2.14
CA ALA A 212 4.55 6.06 2.69
C ALA A 212 4.18 4.96 3.68
N TRP A 213 4.98 3.90 3.80
CA TRP A 213 4.80 2.88 4.86
C TRP A 213 4.71 3.43 6.30
N ASN A 214 5.23 4.64 6.56
CA ASN A 214 5.05 5.35 7.83
C ASN A 214 3.56 5.52 8.21
N ILE A 215 2.69 5.73 7.21
CA ILE A 215 1.26 6.00 7.41
C ILE A 215 0.43 4.73 7.61
N ALA A 216 0.95 3.55 7.27
CA ALA A 216 0.19 2.31 7.23
C ALA A 216 -0.59 2.01 8.52
N PRO A 217 0.01 2.09 9.73
CA PRO A 217 -0.72 1.81 10.96
C PRO A 217 -1.89 2.77 11.19
N THR A 218 -1.74 4.03 10.81
CA THR A 218 -2.80 5.05 10.96
C THR A 218 -3.88 4.87 9.91
N LEU A 219 -3.50 4.55 8.67
CA LEU A 219 -4.43 4.23 7.61
C LEU A 219 -5.26 2.98 7.93
N THR A 220 -4.63 1.89 8.38
CA THR A 220 -5.34 0.66 8.81
C THR A 220 -6.36 0.95 9.92
N ARG A 221 -6.03 1.79 10.91
CA ARG A 221 -6.98 2.20 11.96
C ARG A 221 -8.14 3.01 11.38
N PHE A 222 -7.86 3.97 10.51
CA PHE A 222 -8.89 4.77 9.84
C PHE A 222 -9.87 3.87 9.07
N MET A 223 -9.34 2.95 8.27
CA MET A 223 -10.15 2.01 7.48
C MET A 223 -11.01 1.11 8.37
N SER A 224 -10.41 0.57 9.44
CA SER A 224 -11.13 -0.29 10.40
C SER A 224 -12.27 0.43 11.10
N ARG A 225 -12.08 1.71 11.51
CA ARG A 225 -13.13 2.51 12.15
C ARG A 225 -14.27 2.88 11.21
N ASN A 226 -13.96 3.06 9.93
CA ASN A 226 -14.93 3.38 8.90
C ASN A 226 -15.48 2.11 8.22
N LEU A 227 -15.26 0.93 8.82
CA LEU A 227 -15.82 -0.35 8.39
C LEU A 227 -15.45 -0.76 6.96
N TYR A 228 -14.30 -0.33 6.46
CA TYR A 228 -13.78 -0.84 5.19
C TYR A 228 -13.38 -2.32 5.33
N PRO A 229 -13.60 -3.16 4.31
CA PRO A 229 -13.14 -4.54 4.33
C PRO A 229 -11.64 -4.63 4.59
N ARG A 230 -11.25 -5.62 5.39
CA ARG A 230 -9.83 -5.90 5.67
C ARG A 230 -9.12 -6.21 4.35
N GLY A 231 -7.92 -5.67 4.18
CA GLY A 231 -7.10 -5.92 3.00
C GLY A 231 -5.65 -5.47 3.19
N PRO A 232 -4.70 -6.07 2.45
CA PRO A 232 -3.34 -5.56 2.31
C PRO A 232 -3.31 -4.10 1.84
N LEU A 233 -2.40 -3.33 2.43
CA LEU A 233 -2.05 -1.99 1.96
C LEU A 233 -0.75 -2.08 1.16
N LEU A 234 -0.78 -1.65 -0.10
CA LEU A 234 0.37 -1.60 -1.01
C LEU A 234 0.85 -0.15 -1.09
N LEU A 235 1.74 0.19 -0.17
CA LEU A 235 2.24 1.55 0.04
C LEU A 235 3.62 1.72 -0.59
N THR A 236 4.01 2.98 -0.81
CA THR A 236 5.32 3.32 -1.38
C THR A 236 6.39 3.35 -0.28
N ASP A 237 7.60 2.87 -0.56
CA ASP A 237 8.76 3.22 0.28
C ASP A 237 9.20 4.65 -0.05
N TRP A 238 8.94 5.56 0.87
CA TRP A 238 9.58 6.86 0.85
C TRP A 238 10.89 6.79 1.65
N GLY A 239 12.01 6.86 0.93
CA GLY A 239 13.35 6.92 1.51
C GLY A 239 14.42 6.95 0.40
N PRO A 240 15.58 7.59 0.59
CA PRO A 240 16.63 7.59 -0.41
C PRO A 240 17.16 6.15 -0.54
N THR A 241 16.81 5.52 -1.64
CA THR A 241 17.41 4.25 -2.10
C THR A 241 18.20 4.61 -3.35
N HIS A 242 19.38 4.01 -3.53
CA HIS A 242 20.47 4.49 -4.41
C HIS A 242 20.14 4.92 -5.84
N ASP A 243 18.99 4.55 -6.38
CA ASP A 243 18.72 4.72 -7.80
C ASP A 243 17.82 5.91 -8.18
N ARG A 244 17.15 6.59 -7.23
CA ARG A 244 16.34 7.79 -7.58
C ARG A 244 16.03 8.67 -6.36
N TRP A 245 16.29 9.97 -6.51
CA TRP A 245 15.94 11.04 -5.55
C TRP A 245 14.41 11.22 -5.37
N PHE A 246 13.58 10.63 -6.24
CA PHE A 246 12.12 10.61 -6.14
C PHE A 246 11.57 9.28 -6.68
N ARG A 247 10.79 8.53 -5.88
CA ARG A 247 9.92 7.48 -6.43
C ARG A 247 8.67 8.15 -6.99
N SER A 248 8.34 7.86 -8.24
CA SER A 248 7.08 8.29 -8.85
C SER A 248 5.96 7.45 -8.26
N GLY A 249 4.98 8.09 -7.59
CA GLY A 249 3.80 7.39 -7.08
C GLY A 249 3.02 6.68 -8.20
N GLN A 250 3.05 7.21 -9.42
CA GLN A 250 2.46 6.56 -10.58
C GLN A 250 3.20 5.26 -10.95
N GLU A 251 4.53 5.27 -10.92
CA GLU A 251 5.33 4.08 -11.23
C GLU A 251 5.08 2.98 -10.20
N HIS A 252 5.02 3.34 -8.91
CA HIS A 252 4.63 2.41 -7.84
C HIS A 252 3.26 1.77 -8.10
N LYS A 253 2.26 2.55 -8.53
CA LYS A 253 0.94 2.03 -8.88
C LYS A 253 1.02 1.07 -10.08
N ARG A 254 1.73 1.45 -11.15
CA ARG A 254 1.95 0.60 -12.35
C ARG A 254 2.64 -0.72 -12.01
N GLU A 255 3.75 -0.68 -11.27
CA GLU A 255 4.51 -1.86 -10.88
C GLU A 255 3.67 -2.84 -10.04
N ASN A 256 2.87 -2.34 -9.10
CA ASN A 256 1.99 -3.18 -8.30
C ASN A 256 0.87 -3.80 -9.14
N LEU A 257 0.23 -3.04 -10.04
CA LEU A 257 -0.79 -3.58 -10.94
C LEU A 257 -0.24 -4.68 -11.85
N ALA A 258 0.91 -4.44 -12.49
CA ALA A 258 1.58 -5.43 -13.33
C ALA A 258 1.97 -6.69 -12.53
N ARG A 259 2.48 -6.52 -11.31
CA ARG A 259 2.79 -7.63 -10.40
C ARG A 259 1.54 -8.43 -10.06
N ILE A 260 0.44 -7.77 -9.69
CA ILE A 260 -0.83 -8.42 -9.33
C ILE A 260 -1.41 -9.21 -10.52
N ALA A 261 -1.34 -8.68 -11.75
CA ALA A 261 -1.78 -9.41 -12.94
C ALA A 261 -0.97 -10.70 -13.16
N LYS A 262 0.34 -10.65 -12.91
CA LYS A 262 1.22 -11.82 -12.99
C LYS A 262 0.96 -12.83 -11.87
N GLU A 263 0.74 -12.35 -10.65
CA GLU A 263 0.52 -13.18 -9.46
C GLU A 263 -0.86 -13.86 -9.48
N PHE A 264 -1.88 -13.21 -10.04
CA PHE A 264 -3.26 -13.70 -10.12
C PHE A 264 -3.84 -13.65 -11.53
N PRO A 265 -3.32 -14.43 -12.48
CA PRO A 265 -3.69 -14.33 -13.89
C PRO A 265 -5.15 -14.74 -14.17
N LYS A 266 -5.81 -15.42 -13.23
CA LYS A 266 -7.21 -15.87 -13.35
C LYS A 266 -8.24 -14.90 -12.75
N LEU A 267 -7.79 -13.87 -12.01
CA LEU A 267 -8.67 -12.88 -11.42
C LEU A 267 -9.00 -11.78 -12.43
N LYS A 268 -10.25 -11.35 -12.41
CA LYS A 268 -10.71 -10.10 -12.99
C LYS A 268 -10.87 -9.06 -11.88
N TRP A 269 -10.16 -7.96 -12.02
CA TRP A 269 -10.10 -6.90 -11.01
C TRP A 269 -11.12 -5.81 -11.32
N LEU A 270 -11.95 -5.47 -10.33
CA LEU A 270 -12.62 -4.19 -10.29
C LEU A 270 -11.63 -3.15 -9.77
N LEU A 271 -11.28 -2.18 -10.61
CA LEU A 271 -10.37 -1.09 -10.27
C LEU A 271 -11.19 0.10 -9.79
N ILE A 272 -10.92 0.60 -8.59
CA ILE A 272 -11.66 1.70 -7.99
C ILE A 272 -10.68 2.83 -7.64
N GLY A 273 -10.88 4.03 -8.19
CA GLY A 273 -9.97 5.17 -8.02
C GLY A 273 -10.67 6.52 -8.18
N ASP A 274 -9.92 7.59 -8.42
CA ASP A 274 -10.44 8.96 -8.58
C ASP A 274 -10.00 9.69 -9.87
N ASP A 275 -10.67 10.80 -10.20
CA ASP A 275 -10.39 11.65 -11.39
C ASP A 275 -9.47 12.87 -11.12
N GLY A 276 -9.00 13.05 -9.88
CA GLY A 276 -8.09 14.11 -9.45
C GLY A 276 -6.61 13.74 -9.53
N GLN A 277 -6.29 12.45 -9.44
CA GLN A 277 -4.94 11.93 -9.61
C GLN A 277 -4.73 11.34 -11.02
N HIS A 278 -3.95 10.26 -11.09
CA HIS A 278 -3.56 9.58 -12.33
C HIS A 278 -4.24 8.22 -12.50
N ASP A 279 -5.27 7.93 -11.70
CA ASP A 279 -5.92 6.62 -11.70
C ASP A 279 -6.59 6.30 -13.04
N GLU A 280 -7.28 7.27 -13.66
CA GLU A 280 -7.85 7.07 -15.00
C GLU A 280 -6.78 6.66 -16.02
N GLN A 281 -5.64 7.34 -16.02
CA GLN A 281 -4.55 7.01 -16.93
C GLN A 281 -3.96 5.63 -16.63
N ILE A 282 -3.61 5.37 -15.36
CA ILE A 282 -2.95 4.13 -14.93
C ILE A 282 -3.87 2.91 -15.15
N TYR A 283 -5.16 3.03 -14.84
CA TYR A 283 -6.13 1.96 -15.06
C TYR A 283 -6.44 1.76 -16.54
N GLY A 284 -6.42 2.83 -17.35
CA GLY A 284 -6.51 2.74 -18.80
C GLY A 284 -5.34 1.97 -19.42
N GLU A 285 -4.11 2.30 -19.03
CA GLU A 285 -2.90 1.58 -19.43
C GLU A 285 -2.98 0.10 -19.03
N PHE A 286 -3.31 -0.18 -17.76
CA PHE A 286 -3.45 -1.56 -17.27
C PHE A 286 -4.56 -2.34 -17.99
N ALA A 287 -5.71 -1.71 -18.26
CA ALA A 287 -6.81 -2.34 -19.00
C ALA A 287 -6.45 -2.64 -20.46
N ALA A 288 -5.62 -1.81 -21.08
CA ALA A 288 -5.12 -2.04 -22.44
C ALA A 288 -4.11 -3.20 -22.49
N GLU A 289 -3.22 -3.30 -21.50
CA GLU A 289 -2.21 -4.35 -21.42
C GLU A 289 -2.78 -5.70 -20.93
N HIS A 290 -3.75 -5.67 -20.02
CA HIS A 290 -4.33 -6.83 -19.35
C HIS A 290 -5.86 -6.89 -19.44
N PRO A 291 -6.49 -6.81 -20.63
CA PRO A 291 -7.94 -6.72 -20.78
C PRO A 291 -8.70 -7.93 -20.21
N LYS A 292 -8.05 -9.10 -20.12
CA LYS A 292 -8.64 -10.32 -19.53
C LYS A 292 -8.67 -10.30 -18.00
N ASN A 293 -7.89 -9.40 -17.38
CA ASN A 293 -7.77 -9.27 -15.92
C ASN A 293 -8.51 -8.06 -15.37
N VAL A 294 -9.31 -7.35 -16.17
CA VAL A 294 -10.13 -6.23 -15.72
C VAL A 294 -11.61 -6.61 -15.82
N ALA A 295 -12.34 -6.48 -14.71
CA ALA A 295 -13.79 -6.65 -14.68
C ALA A 295 -14.49 -5.36 -15.12
N ALA A 296 -14.10 -4.25 -14.50
CA ALA A 296 -14.55 -2.89 -14.80
C ALA A 296 -13.64 -1.88 -14.11
N VAL A 297 -13.83 -0.60 -14.43
CA VAL A 297 -13.18 0.53 -13.74
C VAL A 297 -14.28 1.42 -13.14
N ALA A 298 -14.13 1.83 -11.89
CA ALA A 298 -15.05 2.71 -11.19
C ALA A 298 -14.28 3.93 -10.67
N ILE A 299 -14.59 5.11 -11.19
CA ILE A 299 -13.90 6.35 -10.88
C ILE A 299 -14.80 7.26 -10.07
N ARG A 300 -14.31 7.66 -8.90
CA ARG A 300 -14.91 8.71 -8.09
C ARG A 300 -14.64 10.07 -8.74
N GLN A 301 -15.70 10.83 -8.99
CA GLN A 301 -15.61 12.17 -9.54
C GLN A 301 -15.49 13.21 -8.41
N LEU A 302 -14.34 13.84 -8.28
CA LEU A 302 -14.09 14.85 -7.28
C LEU A 302 -14.89 16.12 -7.58
N SER A 303 -15.43 16.76 -6.53
CA SER A 303 -16.01 18.11 -6.65
C SER A 303 -14.95 19.11 -7.13
N THR A 304 -15.37 20.26 -7.67
CA THR A 304 -14.44 21.30 -8.14
C THR A 304 -13.46 21.72 -7.05
N SER A 305 -13.92 21.82 -5.79
CA SER A 305 -13.08 22.15 -4.64
C SER A 305 -12.05 21.05 -4.32
N GLU A 306 -12.46 19.79 -4.35
CA GLU A 306 -11.56 18.64 -4.12
C GLU A 306 -10.55 18.51 -5.26
N ALA A 307 -10.99 18.64 -6.51
CA ALA A 307 -10.12 18.55 -7.67
C ALA A 307 -9.03 19.62 -7.66
N VAL A 308 -9.34 20.86 -7.25
CA VAL A 308 -8.31 21.92 -7.11
C VAL A 308 -7.26 21.54 -6.06
N LEU A 309 -7.66 20.91 -4.96
CA LEU A 309 -6.75 20.46 -3.89
C LEU A 309 -5.90 19.25 -4.33
N ALA A 310 -6.53 18.29 -5.02
CA ALA A 310 -5.89 17.13 -5.62
C ALA A 310 -4.97 17.50 -6.81
N GLY A 311 -5.09 18.72 -7.33
CA GLY A 311 -4.22 19.39 -8.30
C GLY A 311 -4.68 19.31 -9.76
N GLY A 312 -5.98 19.46 -9.96
CA GLY A 312 -6.68 19.52 -11.23
C GLY A 312 -7.53 18.26 -11.48
N ARG A 313 -8.49 18.35 -12.41
CA ARG A 313 -9.12 17.16 -12.98
C ARG A 313 -8.27 16.68 -14.15
N SER A 314 -8.08 15.38 -14.26
CA SER A 314 -7.67 14.78 -15.52
C SER A 314 -8.77 15.04 -16.55
N LYS A 315 -8.41 15.41 -17.79
CA LYS A 315 -9.38 15.39 -18.88
C LYS A 315 -9.67 13.92 -19.17
N PRO A 316 -10.93 13.50 -19.32
CA PRO A 316 -11.24 12.12 -19.66
C PRO A 316 -10.71 11.82 -21.06
N GLU A 317 -9.46 11.36 -21.14
CA GLU A 317 -8.91 10.78 -22.35
C GLU A 317 -9.59 9.42 -22.50
N HIS A 318 -10.63 9.38 -23.32
CA HIS A 318 -11.26 8.15 -23.77
C HIS A 318 -10.28 7.42 -24.71
N GLY A 319 -9.18 6.90 -24.15
CA GLY A 319 -8.28 5.93 -24.76
C GLY A 319 -9.00 4.60 -24.80
N GLN A 320 -9.69 4.33 -25.90
CA GLN A 320 -10.64 3.25 -26.07
C GLN A 320 -10.00 1.84 -25.97
N ALA A 321 -9.90 1.29 -24.76
CA ALA A 321 -10.12 -0.15 -24.59
C ALA A 321 -11.62 -0.41 -24.70
N ARG A 322 -12.17 -0.46 -25.94
CA ARG A 322 -13.62 -0.52 -26.26
C ARG A 322 -14.41 -1.62 -25.52
N SER A 323 -13.75 -2.57 -24.87
CA SER A 323 -14.38 -3.71 -24.18
C SER A 323 -14.52 -3.58 -22.67
N ILE A 324 -13.85 -2.63 -22.00
CA ILE A 324 -13.93 -2.48 -20.54
C ILE A 324 -14.94 -1.40 -20.17
N THR A 325 -15.85 -1.71 -19.25
CA THR A 325 -16.87 -0.76 -18.78
C THR A 325 -16.30 0.15 -17.71
N TRP A 326 -16.55 1.46 -17.84
CA TRP A 326 -16.15 2.49 -16.89
C TRP A 326 -17.39 3.10 -16.23
N PHE A 327 -17.33 3.27 -14.92
CA PHE A 327 -18.38 3.87 -14.11
C PHE A 327 -17.86 5.14 -13.45
N TYR A 328 -18.71 6.16 -13.38
CA TYR A 328 -18.34 7.48 -12.87
C TYR A 328 -19.42 8.01 -11.95
N ALA A 329 -19.06 8.32 -10.71
CA ALA A 329 -19.99 8.98 -9.78
C ALA A 329 -19.22 9.72 -8.68
N PRO A 330 -19.81 10.74 -8.04
CA PRO A 330 -19.10 11.53 -7.01
C PRO A 330 -18.87 10.79 -5.68
N HIS A 331 -19.59 9.69 -5.44
CA HIS A 331 -19.60 8.97 -4.17
C HIS A 331 -20.01 7.50 -4.35
N GLY A 332 -19.80 6.70 -3.30
CA GLY A 332 -20.00 5.24 -3.36
C GLY A 332 -21.43 4.79 -3.66
N ALA A 333 -22.46 5.58 -3.30
CA ALA A 333 -23.84 5.24 -3.62
C ALA A 333 -24.12 5.23 -5.14
N GLY A 334 -23.69 6.26 -5.89
CA GLY A 334 -23.86 6.31 -7.33
C GLY A 334 -23.00 5.27 -8.07
N LEU A 335 -21.80 4.98 -7.57
CA LEU A 335 -21.00 3.86 -8.07
C LEU A 335 -21.72 2.51 -7.81
N SER A 336 -22.32 2.33 -6.63
CA SER A 336 -23.07 1.11 -6.30
C SER A 336 -24.27 0.90 -7.21
N GLU A 337 -25.01 1.95 -7.56
CA GLU A 337 -26.15 1.86 -8.49
C GLU A 337 -25.71 1.43 -9.90
N GLN A 338 -24.62 2.02 -10.41
CA GLN A 338 -24.09 1.68 -11.72
C GLN A 338 -23.51 0.26 -11.76
N LEU A 339 -22.76 -0.13 -10.73
CA LEU A 339 -22.22 -1.49 -10.59
C LEU A 339 -23.32 -2.53 -10.43
N GLN A 340 -24.43 -2.17 -9.78
CA GLN A 340 -25.62 -3.02 -9.69
C GLN A 340 -26.28 -3.19 -11.06
N ALA A 341 -26.45 -2.12 -11.83
CA ALA A 341 -26.99 -2.19 -13.19
C ALA A 341 -26.14 -3.07 -14.12
N ALA A 342 -24.83 -3.14 -13.86
CA ALA A 342 -23.89 -4.01 -14.57
C ALA A 342 -23.80 -5.45 -14.01
N GLY A 343 -24.55 -5.80 -12.96
CA GLY A 343 -24.55 -7.13 -12.34
C GLY A 343 -23.30 -7.46 -11.51
N LEU A 344 -22.47 -6.45 -11.18
CA LEU A 344 -21.29 -6.63 -10.32
C LEU A 344 -21.64 -6.55 -8.82
N VAL A 345 -22.77 -5.93 -8.48
CA VAL A 345 -23.38 -5.91 -7.15
C VAL A 345 -24.80 -6.44 -7.27
N THR A 346 -25.17 -7.43 -6.47
CA THR A 346 -26.54 -7.94 -6.40
C THR A 346 -27.12 -7.59 -5.05
N ILE A 347 -28.25 -6.89 -5.01
CA ILE A 347 -28.99 -6.68 -3.77
C ILE A 347 -30.02 -7.80 -3.72
N ASP A 348 -29.87 -8.74 -2.79
CA ASP A 348 -31.02 -9.52 -2.34
C ASP A 348 -31.98 -8.53 -1.69
N ARG A 349 -33.16 -8.35 -2.32
CA ARG A 349 -34.21 -7.45 -1.83
C ARG A 349 -34.95 -8.04 -0.65
#